data_AF-A0A4S2HFZ5-F1
#
_entry.id   AF-A0A4S2HFZ5-F1
#
_cell.length_a   1.000
_cell.length_b   1.000
_cell.length_c   1.000
_cell.angle_alpha   90.00
_cell.angle_beta   90.00
_cell.angle_gamma   90.00
#
_symmetry.space_group_name_H-M   'P 1'
#
loop_
_entity.id
_entity.type
_entity.pdbx_description
1 polymer ?
#
loop_
_entity_poly.entity_id
_entity_poly.type
_entity_poly.pdbx_seq_one_letter_code
_entity_poly.pdbx_strand_id
1 'polypeptide(L)'
;MTFFTKLGETISATGKDVTQKAKDLTELAKLNLEVKAKEDFIDKQYMEIGKQYFELHKEDEEPLFEEINLITETLMQIEQLKSEIADLKGKKKCPSCGAVVEQDAVYCNQCGAKCESIFEEETAESVKEEMEENAAEEVTMEFSEPEKEKEEE
;
A
#
# COMPACT_ATOMS: atom_id res chain seq x y z
N MET A 1 -24.87 28.26 -55.79
CA MET A 1 -24.60 29.13 -54.63
C MET A 1 -25.64 28.89 -53.52
N THR A 2 -25.78 27.67 -53.02
CA THR A 2 -26.89 27.28 -52.12
C THR A 2 -26.43 26.58 -50.85
N PHE A 3 -25.11 26.52 -50.62
CA PHE A 3 -24.50 25.90 -49.44
C PHE A 3 -24.27 26.91 -48.31
N PHE A 4 -23.84 28.13 -48.62
CA PHE A 4 -23.63 29.20 -47.62
C PHE A 4 -24.94 29.81 -47.09
N THR A 5 -26.01 29.81 -47.88
CA THR A 5 -27.33 30.29 -47.44
C THR A 5 -27.97 29.33 -46.43
N LYS A 6 -27.90 28.01 -46.67
CA LYS A 6 -28.32 26.99 -45.69
C LYS A 6 -27.43 26.93 -44.44
N LEU A 7 -26.14 27.25 -44.58
CA LEU A 7 -25.23 27.33 -43.43
C LEU A 7 -25.53 28.55 -42.55
N GLY A 8 -25.87 29.71 -43.14
CA GLY A 8 -26.26 30.93 -42.41
C GLY A 8 -27.59 30.81 -41.66
N GLU A 9 -28.59 30.15 -42.26
CA GLU A 9 -29.91 29.94 -41.62
C GLU A 9 -29.83 28.97 -40.43
N THR A 10 -28.96 27.95 -40.51
CA THR A 10 -28.73 27.00 -39.40
C THR A 10 -27.90 27.62 -38.27
N ILE A 11 -26.95 28.51 -38.59
CA ILE A 11 -26.15 29.24 -37.59
C ILE A 11 -27.00 30.15 -36.70
N SER A 12 -28.08 30.72 -37.25
CA SER A 12 -28.95 31.64 -36.50
C SER A 12 -29.85 30.94 -35.48
N ALA A 13 -30.23 29.68 -35.71
CA ALA A 13 -31.07 28.91 -34.80
C ALA A 13 -30.27 28.21 -33.68
N THR A 14 -28.97 27.96 -33.90
CA THR A 14 -28.05 27.32 -32.93
C THR A 14 -27.12 28.32 -32.20
N GLY A 15 -27.28 29.63 -32.42
CA GLY A 15 -26.43 30.66 -31.83
C GLY A 15 -26.55 30.87 -30.30
N LYS A 16 -27.61 30.35 -29.66
CA LYS A 16 -27.82 30.51 -28.20
C LYS A 16 -27.00 29.54 -27.34
N ASP A 17 -26.71 28.34 -27.84
CA ASP A 17 -26.01 27.30 -27.06
C ASP A 17 -24.48 27.49 -27.01
N VAL A 18 -23.90 28.19 -27.98
CA VAL A 18 -22.45 28.39 -28.06
C VAL A 18 -21.95 29.30 -26.93
N THR A 19 -22.73 30.33 -26.58
CA THR A 19 -22.38 31.28 -25.51
C THR A 19 -22.46 30.63 -24.12
N GLN A 20 -23.40 29.71 -23.91
CA GLN A 20 -23.55 29.02 -22.64
C GLN A 20 -22.39 28.03 -22.41
N LYS A 21 -22.06 27.21 -23.42
CA LYS A 21 -20.93 26.26 -23.34
C LYS A 21 -19.58 26.95 -23.08
N ALA A 22 -19.34 28.14 -23.62
CA ALA A 22 -18.10 28.87 -23.35
C ALA A 22 -17.99 29.36 -21.89
N LYS A 23 -19.11 29.76 -21.27
CA LYS A 23 -19.17 30.11 -19.85
C LYS A 23 -18.91 28.87 -18.98
N ASP A 24 -19.58 27.77 -19.29
CA ASP A 24 -19.45 26.51 -18.56
C ASP A 24 -17.99 25.99 -18.55
N LEU A 25 -17.26 26.13 -19.67
CA LEU A 25 -15.85 25.75 -19.74
C LEU A 25 -14.94 26.64 -18.87
N THR A 26 -15.26 27.93 -18.77
CA THR A 26 -14.49 28.88 -17.94
C THR A 26 -14.76 28.63 -16.46
N GLU A 27 -16.01 28.39 -16.09
CA GLU A 27 -16.39 27.99 -14.73
C GLU A 27 -15.74 26.65 -14.35
N LEU A 28 -15.75 25.67 -15.26
CA LEU A 28 -15.08 24.38 -15.05
C LEU A 28 -13.57 24.55 -14.86
N ALA A 29 -12.90 25.37 -15.69
CA ALA A 29 -11.47 25.64 -15.55
C ALA A 29 -11.16 26.30 -14.20
N LYS A 30 -11.98 27.27 -13.77
CA LYS A 30 -11.85 27.93 -12.47
C LYS A 30 -12.02 26.94 -11.31
N LEU A 31 -13.06 26.12 -11.37
CA LEU A 31 -13.32 25.10 -10.35
C LEU A 31 -12.15 24.09 -10.25
N ASN A 32 -11.61 23.64 -11.39
CA ASN A 32 -10.46 22.73 -11.38
C ASN A 32 -9.18 23.37 -10.80
N LEU A 33 -8.94 24.66 -11.07
CA LEU A 33 -7.84 25.39 -10.44
C LEU A 33 -8.02 25.52 -8.93
N GLU A 34 -9.25 25.78 -8.47
CA GLU A 34 -9.56 25.83 -7.03
C GLU A 34 -9.41 24.46 -6.35
N VAL A 35 -9.81 23.37 -7.02
CA VAL A 35 -9.58 21.99 -6.54
C VAL A 35 -8.09 21.74 -6.37
N LYS A 36 -7.28 22.00 -7.42
CA LYS A 36 -5.84 21.81 -7.36
C LYS A 36 -5.18 22.63 -6.25
N ALA A 37 -5.59 23.88 -6.08
CA ALA A 37 -5.08 24.72 -5.00
C ALA A 37 -5.43 24.18 -3.60
N LYS A 38 -6.58 23.51 -3.44
CA LYS A 38 -6.97 22.86 -2.18
C LYS A 38 -6.21 21.55 -1.96
N GLU A 39 -5.96 20.77 -3.01
CA GLU A 39 -5.11 19.57 -2.94
C GLU A 39 -3.68 19.95 -2.54
N ASP A 40 -3.09 20.95 -3.20
CA ASP A 40 -1.76 21.49 -2.86
C ASP A 40 -1.71 22.03 -1.41
N PHE A 41 -2.83 22.57 -0.91
CA PHE A 41 -2.95 23.00 0.48
C PHE A 41 -2.97 21.81 1.44
N ILE A 42 -3.71 20.76 1.14
CA ILE A 42 -3.74 19.52 1.94
C ILE A 42 -2.33 18.92 2.03
N ASP A 43 -1.60 18.85 0.93
CA ASP A 43 -0.23 18.32 0.91
C ASP A 43 0.71 19.14 1.81
N LYS A 44 0.57 20.47 1.81
CA LYS A 44 1.28 21.35 2.74
C LYS A 44 0.92 21.08 4.19
N GLN A 45 -0.36 20.85 4.49
CA GLN A 45 -0.77 20.49 5.85
C GLN A 45 -0.19 19.15 6.29
N TYR A 46 -0.10 18.15 5.40
CA TYR A 46 0.56 16.88 5.73
C TYR A 46 2.05 17.08 6.04
N MET A 47 2.76 17.87 5.23
CA MET A 47 4.16 18.21 5.50
C MET A 47 4.35 18.94 6.83
N GLU A 48 3.44 19.87 7.15
CA GLU A 48 3.48 20.62 8.40
C GLU A 48 3.23 19.72 9.62
N ILE A 49 2.29 18.77 9.53
CA ILE A 49 2.08 17.75 10.56
C ILE A 49 3.36 16.93 10.76
N GLY A 50 3.98 16.46 9.68
CA GLY A 50 5.22 15.69 9.76
C GLY A 50 6.37 16.46 10.40
N LYS A 51 6.51 17.76 10.09
CA LYS A 51 7.50 18.64 10.73
C LYS A 51 7.22 18.83 12.22
N GLN A 52 5.98 19.12 12.59
CA GLN A 52 5.60 19.29 14.00
C GLN A 52 5.84 18.01 14.79
N TYR A 53 5.47 16.87 14.22
CA TYR A 53 5.73 15.56 14.81
C TYR A 53 7.25 15.34 14.98
N PHE A 54 8.05 15.54 13.94
CA PHE A 54 9.51 15.42 14.06
C PHE A 54 10.09 16.36 15.13
N GLU A 55 9.72 17.64 15.15
CA GLU A 55 10.26 18.59 16.14
C GLU A 55 9.87 18.23 17.58
N LEU A 56 8.67 17.69 17.79
CA LEU A 56 8.20 17.24 19.10
C LEU A 56 8.88 15.95 19.56
N HIS A 57 9.24 15.08 18.62
CA HIS A 57 9.63 13.69 18.88
C HIS A 57 11.09 13.37 18.49
N LYS A 58 11.87 14.34 17.99
CA LYS A 58 13.27 14.15 17.55
C LYS A 58 14.24 13.75 18.65
N GLU A 59 13.89 13.99 19.90
CA GLU A 59 14.67 13.64 21.10
C GLU A 59 14.05 12.48 21.88
N ASP A 60 12.90 11.97 21.43
CA ASP A 60 12.30 10.79 22.01
C ASP A 60 13.10 9.57 21.56
N GLU A 61 13.57 8.76 22.52
CA GLU A 61 14.35 7.55 22.21
C GLU A 61 13.54 6.55 21.37
N GLU A 62 12.22 6.45 21.56
CA GLU A 62 11.30 5.66 20.73
C GLU A 62 9.90 6.31 20.66
N PRO A 63 9.63 7.18 19.67
CA PRO A 63 8.40 7.99 19.71
C PRO A 63 7.12 7.28 19.24
N LEU A 64 7.23 6.20 18.47
CA LEU A 64 6.07 5.42 17.96
C LEU A 64 6.47 4.09 17.30
N PHE A 65 7.78 3.78 17.23
CA PHE A 65 8.26 2.54 16.65
C PHE A 65 7.96 1.34 17.55
N GLU A 66 7.95 1.51 18.87
CA GLU A 66 7.65 0.44 19.82
C GLU A 66 6.22 -0.10 19.60
N GLU A 67 5.20 0.75 19.58
CA GLU A 67 3.83 0.31 19.34
C GLU A 67 3.64 -0.28 17.93
N ILE A 68 4.31 0.26 16.91
CA ILE A 68 4.28 -0.30 15.55
C ILE A 68 4.90 -1.71 15.54
N ASN A 69 6.02 -1.90 16.25
CA ASN A 69 6.68 -3.19 16.40
C ASN A 69 5.76 -4.16 17.16
N LEU A 70 5.21 -3.75 18.30
CA LEU A 70 4.27 -4.56 19.09
C LEU A 70 3.03 -4.96 18.30
N ILE A 71 2.44 -4.03 17.52
CA ILE A 71 1.30 -4.33 16.65
C ILE A 71 1.71 -5.34 15.58
N THR A 72 2.87 -5.17 14.96
CA THR A 72 3.37 -6.08 13.92
C THR A 72 3.63 -7.47 14.48
N GLU A 73 4.31 -7.58 15.62
CA GLU A 73 4.52 -8.84 16.34
C GLU A 73 3.19 -9.50 16.72
N THR A 74 2.25 -8.73 17.26
CA THR A 74 0.93 -9.24 17.63
C THR A 74 0.17 -9.76 16.41
N LEU A 75 0.26 -9.09 15.27
CA LEU A 75 -0.33 -9.57 14.01
C LEU A 75 0.29 -10.91 13.55
N MET A 76 1.61 -11.07 13.68
CA MET A 76 2.29 -12.34 13.41
C MET A 76 1.82 -13.46 14.35
N GLN A 77 1.72 -13.18 15.65
CA GLN A 77 1.21 -14.13 16.65
C GLN A 77 -0.24 -14.54 16.36
N ILE A 78 -1.09 -13.59 15.95
CA ILE A 78 -2.47 -13.89 15.53
C ILE A 78 -2.49 -14.82 14.32
N GLU A 79 -1.60 -14.64 13.35
CA GLU A 79 -1.51 -15.53 12.19
C GLU A 79 -1.07 -16.94 12.59
N GLN A 80 -0.06 -17.05 13.47
CA GLN A 80 0.40 -18.32 14.00
C GLN A 80 -0.72 -19.06 14.76
N LEU A 81 -1.39 -18.38 15.70
CA LEU A 81 -2.52 -18.94 16.44
C LEU A 81 -3.66 -19.37 15.52
N LYS A 82 -3.94 -18.61 14.45
CA LYS A 82 -4.92 -19.01 13.44
C LYS A 82 -4.50 -20.28 12.69
N SER A 83 -3.21 -20.45 12.43
CA SER A 83 -2.68 -21.68 11.83
C SER A 83 -2.86 -22.86 12.79
N GLU A 84 -2.43 -22.72 14.05
CA GLU A 84 -2.58 -23.77 15.07
C GLU A 84 -4.05 -24.13 15.31
N ILE A 85 -4.95 -23.15 15.30
CA ILE A 85 -6.40 -23.39 15.37
C ILE A 85 -6.91 -24.14 14.14
N ALA A 86 -6.37 -23.87 12.95
CA ALA A 86 -6.74 -24.60 11.75
C ALA A 86 -6.25 -26.06 11.84
N ASP A 87 -5.00 -26.28 12.26
CA ASP A 87 -4.41 -27.60 12.45
C ASP A 87 -5.19 -28.42 13.50
N LEU A 88 -5.51 -27.83 14.66
CA LEU A 88 -6.32 -28.47 15.71
C LEU A 88 -7.75 -28.76 15.28
N LYS A 89 -8.32 -27.96 14.38
CA LYS A 89 -9.65 -28.20 13.81
C LYS A 89 -9.63 -29.22 12.69
N GLY A 90 -8.46 -29.80 12.39
CA GLY A 90 -8.27 -30.68 11.26
C GLY A 90 -8.61 -29.98 9.96
N LYS A 91 -8.13 -28.75 9.76
CA LYS A 91 -8.39 -27.95 8.57
C LYS A 91 -7.08 -27.43 7.96
N LYS A 92 -6.92 -27.59 6.66
CA LYS A 92 -5.80 -27.10 5.86
C LYS A 92 -6.22 -25.94 4.96
N LYS A 93 -5.30 -25.06 4.59
CA LYS A 93 -5.56 -24.02 3.57
C LYS A 93 -5.45 -24.62 2.17
N CYS A 94 -6.38 -24.30 1.29
CA CYS A 94 -6.31 -24.69 -0.12
C CYS A 94 -5.13 -23.97 -0.80
N PRO A 95 -4.21 -24.70 -1.46
CA PRO A 95 -3.03 -24.09 -2.10
C PRO A 95 -3.38 -23.19 -3.28
N SER A 96 -4.57 -23.34 -3.87
CA SER A 96 -4.98 -22.58 -5.05
C SER A 96 -5.75 -21.29 -4.73
N CYS A 97 -6.46 -21.20 -3.60
CA CYS A 97 -7.34 -20.07 -3.30
C CYS A 97 -7.28 -19.56 -1.85
N GLY A 98 -6.54 -20.24 -0.97
CA GLY A 98 -6.40 -19.85 0.44
C GLY A 98 -7.60 -20.20 1.34
N ALA A 99 -8.67 -20.81 0.82
CA ALA A 99 -9.82 -21.22 1.61
C ALA A 99 -9.46 -22.33 2.62
N VAL A 100 -10.00 -22.26 3.84
CA VAL A 100 -9.80 -23.27 4.89
C VAL A 100 -10.75 -24.46 4.65
N VAL A 101 -10.19 -25.64 4.41
CA VAL A 101 -10.89 -26.90 4.08
C VAL A 101 -10.51 -27.99 5.07
N GLU A 102 -11.34 -29.02 5.26
CA GLU A 102 -11.00 -30.15 6.15
C GLU A 102 -9.69 -30.85 5.73
N GLN A 103 -8.95 -31.42 6.67
CA GLN A 103 -7.61 -32.00 6.47
C GLN A 103 -7.65 -33.21 5.54
N ASP A 104 -8.72 -33.99 5.63
CA ASP A 104 -9.02 -35.14 4.76
C ASP A 104 -9.71 -34.72 3.45
N ALA A 105 -9.98 -33.43 3.23
CA ALA A 105 -10.60 -32.99 1.98
C ALA A 105 -9.62 -33.18 0.82
N VAL A 106 -9.98 -34.05 -0.12
CA VAL A 106 -9.23 -34.29 -1.37
C VAL A 106 -9.42 -33.15 -2.36
N TYR A 107 -10.54 -32.40 -2.28
CA TYR A 107 -10.85 -31.25 -3.14
C TYR A 107 -11.38 -30.07 -2.33
N CYS A 108 -11.05 -28.86 -2.75
CA CYS A 108 -11.55 -27.64 -2.13
C CYS A 108 -13.03 -27.42 -2.47
N ASN A 109 -13.85 -27.21 -1.45
CA ASN A 109 -15.28 -26.88 -1.60
C ASN A 109 -15.54 -25.48 -2.19
N GLN A 110 -14.53 -24.60 -2.24
CA GLN A 110 -14.66 -23.24 -2.79
C GLN A 110 -14.21 -23.15 -4.24
N CYS A 111 -13.03 -23.69 -4.60
CA CYS A 111 -12.47 -23.56 -5.94
C CYS A 111 -12.36 -24.87 -6.73
N GLY A 112 -12.67 -26.02 -6.13
CA GLY A 112 -12.58 -27.33 -6.78
C GLY A 112 -11.16 -27.87 -6.98
N ALA A 113 -10.11 -27.15 -6.60
CA ALA A 113 -8.73 -27.61 -6.71
C ALA A 113 -8.46 -28.82 -5.79
N LYS A 114 -7.61 -29.76 -6.25
CA LYS A 114 -7.19 -30.92 -5.45
C LYS A 114 -6.31 -30.46 -4.29
N CYS A 115 -6.66 -30.82 -3.07
CA CYS A 115 -5.90 -30.51 -1.87
C CYS A 115 -5.11 -31.76 -1.46
N GLU A 116 -3.83 -31.83 -1.83
CA GLU A 116 -2.96 -32.98 -1.53
C GLU A 116 -2.96 -33.27 -0.01
N SER A 117 -3.08 -34.55 0.36
CA SER A 117 -2.98 -35.06 1.73
C SER A 117 -1.72 -35.90 1.84
N ILE A 118 -0.83 -35.56 2.76
CA ILE A 118 0.52 -36.15 2.88
C ILE A 118 0.51 -37.45 3.71
N PHE A 119 -0.66 -37.95 4.14
CA PHE A 119 -0.75 -39.16 4.98
C PHE A 119 -1.31 -40.37 4.23
N GLU A 120 -0.41 -41.13 3.60
CA GLU A 120 -0.45 -42.60 3.52
C GLU A 120 0.96 -43.09 3.92
N GLU A 121 1.01 -44.24 4.59
CA GLU A 121 1.95 -44.67 5.63
C GLU A 121 3.41 -45.02 5.24
N GLU A 122 4.29 -44.94 6.26
CA GLU A 122 5.54 -45.70 6.50
C GLU A 122 6.82 -45.47 5.65
N THR A 123 7.85 -44.83 6.23
CA THR A 123 8.99 -45.52 6.90
C THR A 123 10.08 -44.54 7.39
N ALA A 124 10.35 -44.63 8.70
CA ALA A 124 11.61 -44.58 9.43
C ALA A 124 12.85 -43.78 8.94
N GLU A 125 13.45 -43.08 9.92
CA GLU A 125 14.86 -42.62 10.05
C GLU A 125 15.28 -41.43 9.13
N SER A 126 15.84 -40.32 9.62
CA SER A 126 16.81 -40.14 10.70
C SER A 126 16.78 -38.73 11.32
N VAL A 127 16.88 -38.69 12.65
CA VAL A 127 17.25 -37.52 13.48
C VAL A 127 18.74 -37.21 13.32
N LYS A 128 19.10 -35.91 13.42
CA LYS A 128 20.37 -35.28 13.91
C LYS A 128 20.70 -34.07 13.00
N GLU A 129 21.15 -32.91 13.44
CA GLU A 129 21.56 -32.35 14.73
C GLU A 129 21.71 -30.82 14.50
N GLU A 130 21.31 -30.02 15.51
CA GLU A 130 21.95 -28.77 16.01
C GLU A 130 21.94 -27.50 15.11
N MET A 131 21.26 -26.39 15.43
CA MET A 131 21.41 -25.36 16.52
C MET A 131 22.71 -24.52 16.50
N GLU A 132 22.50 -23.20 16.62
CA GLU A 132 23.47 -22.11 16.95
C GLU A 132 24.40 -21.68 15.79
N GLU A 133 24.65 -20.41 15.48
CA GLU A 133 24.80 -19.24 16.35
C GLU A 133 24.71 -17.95 15.49
N ASN A 134 24.04 -16.92 16.02
CA ASN A 134 24.17 -15.52 15.57
C ASN A 134 25.52 -14.98 16.03
N ALA A 135 26.17 -14.11 15.24
CA ALA A 135 26.64 -12.78 15.66
C ALA A 135 27.77 -12.22 14.77
N ALA A 136 27.86 -10.89 14.81
CA ALA A 136 28.97 -10.02 14.42
C ALA A 136 29.00 -9.53 12.97
N GLU A 137 28.08 -8.60 12.70
CA GLU A 137 28.33 -7.47 11.80
C GLU A 137 29.10 -6.40 12.60
N GLU A 138 30.36 -6.15 12.25
CA GLU A 138 31.06 -4.88 12.55
C GLU A 138 31.48 -4.28 11.21
N VAL A 139 30.71 -3.32 10.72
CA VAL A 139 31.14 -2.42 9.64
C VAL A 139 31.12 -1.01 10.21
N THR A 140 32.28 -0.60 10.69
CA THR A 140 32.64 0.80 10.88
C THR A 140 32.82 1.42 9.49
N MET A 141 32.01 2.41 9.13
CA MET A 141 32.34 3.31 8.03
C MET A 141 32.34 4.75 8.51
N GLU A 142 33.51 5.33 8.32
CA GLU A 142 33.98 6.63 8.74
C GLU A 142 33.13 7.76 8.14
N PHE A 143 32.77 8.70 9.00
CA PHE A 143 32.29 10.01 8.61
C PHE A 143 33.47 10.82 8.07
N SER A 144 33.57 10.97 6.75
CA SER A 144 34.47 11.91 6.10
C SER A 144 33.79 13.27 5.97
N GLU A 145 34.26 14.26 6.73
CA GLU A 145 34.08 15.68 6.41
C GLU A 145 34.64 15.97 5.00
N PRO A 146 34.07 16.98 4.33
CA PRO A 146 34.95 17.91 3.64
C PRO A 146 34.72 19.34 4.11
N GLU A 147 35.81 19.92 4.60
CA GLU A 147 36.06 21.36 4.64
C GLU A 147 35.83 21.98 3.25
N LYS A 148 35.19 23.15 3.20
CA LYS A 148 35.75 24.26 2.42
C LYS A 148 35.26 25.63 2.86
N GLU A 149 36.26 26.40 3.26
CA GLU A 149 36.35 27.83 3.48
C GLU A 149 35.90 28.67 2.27
N LYS A 150 35.41 29.89 2.56
CA LYS A 150 35.92 31.21 2.12
C LYS A 150 34.80 32.26 2.30
N GLU A 151 34.95 33.18 3.25
CA GLU A 151 35.62 34.50 3.12
C GLU A 151 34.85 35.51 2.25
N GLU A 152 34.46 36.59 2.92
CA GLU A 152 34.39 38.00 2.49
C GLU A 152 33.58 38.38 1.22
N GLU A 153 32.46 39.09 1.41
CA GLU A 153 32.35 40.58 1.31
C GLU A 153 30.94 41.05 1.74
#